data_AF-A0A433PQY6-F1
#
_entry.id   AF-A0A433PQY6-F1
#
_cell.length_a   1.000
_cell.length_b   1.000
_cell.length_c   1.000
_cell.angle_alpha   90.00
_cell.angle_beta   90.00
_cell.angle_gamma   90.00
#
_symmetry.space_group_name_H-M   'P 1'
#
loop_
_entity.id
_entity.type
_entity.pdbx_description
1 polymer ?
#
loop_
_entity_poly.entity_id
_entity_poly.type
_entity_poly.pdbx_seq_one_letter_code
_entity_poly.pdbx_strand_id
1 'polypeptide(L)'
;MDSAVTDTRFDGIKLVQTTDFFYPNIDDPYLMGKITCANVLSDLYAMGVTDCDNMLMLLGISQSLQLEDKDIVVKMIINGFNDLATEAGTMVTGGQTVKNPWFIIGGVATSVVKESEMIIPVNAVPGDVLVLTKPLGTQVAVNANLYLLPHNKEKWERIKHVVTENQGRGISKIRHVPAYILVLSFIFDQ
;
A
#
# COMPACT_ATOMS: atom_id res chain seq x y z
N MET A 1 -2.34 -15.93 -4.19
CA MET A 1 -0.99 -15.34 -4.13
C MET A 1 -1.16 -13.86 -4.32
N ASP A 2 -0.52 -13.07 -3.48
CA ASP A 2 -0.64 -11.60 -3.49
C ASP A 2 0.17 -10.96 -4.62
N SER A 3 1.14 -11.71 -5.16
CA SER A 3 1.86 -11.40 -6.39
C SER A 3 1.62 -12.45 -7.48
N ALA A 4 1.70 -12.04 -8.74
CA ALA A 4 1.83 -12.94 -9.88
C ALA A 4 3.28 -13.44 -9.97
N VAL A 5 3.47 -14.77 -10.06
CA VAL A 5 4.77 -15.40 -10.27
C VAL A 5 4.73 -16.13 -11.61
N THR A 6 5.63 -15.77 -12.52
CA THR A 6 5.67 -16.34 -13.89
C THR A 6 7.06 -16.88 -14.20
N ASP A 7 7.12 -18.00 -14.91
CA ASP A 7 8.38 -18.52 -15.45
C ASP A 7 8.97 -17.55 -16.48
N THR A 8 10.27 -17.30 -16.38
CA THR A 8 10.99 -16.59 -17.44
C THR A 8 11.49 -17.57 -18.51
N ARG A 9 12.10 -17.05 -19.57
CA ARG A 9 12.80 -17.88 -20.56
C ARG A 9 14.08 -18.55 -20.05
N PHE A 10 14.47 -18.29 -18.79
CA PHE A 10 15.68 -18.83 -18.17
C PHE A 10 15.30 -19.76 -17.01
N ASP A 11 15.92 -20.93 -16.98
CA ASP A 11 15.63 -21.95 -15.97
C ASP A 11 15.95 -21.45 -14.55
N GLY A 12 15.06 -21.74 -13.61
CA GLY A 12 15.20 -21.37 -12.19
C GLY A 12 15.04 -19.87 -11.90
N ILE A 13 14.71 -19.06 -12.92
CA ILE A 13 14.46 -17.61 -12.79
C ILE A 13 12.97 -17.35 -12.98
N LYS A 14 12.39 -16.62 -12.02
CA LYS A 14 10.98 -16.24 -11.96
C LYS A 14 10.83 -14.73 -12.05
N LEU A 15 9.75 -14.28 -12.68
CA LEU A 15 9.29 -12.90 -12.64
C LEU A 15 8.18 -12.80 -11.60
N VAL A 16 8.37 -11.95 -10.60
CA VAL A 16 7.37 -11.65 -9.57
C VAL A 16 6.86 -10.23 -9.79
N GLN A 17 5.54 -10.07 -9.89
CA GLN A 17 4.91 -8.77 -10.07
C GLN A 17 3.68 -8.64 -9.17
N THR A 18 3.53 -7.47 -8.57
CA THR A 18 2.29 -7.07 -7.89
C THR A 18 1.84 -5.72 -8.42
N THR A 19 0.53 -5.49 -8.35
CA THR A 19 -0.10 -4.21 -8.59
C THR A 19 -1.12 -3.95 -7.50
N ASP A 20 -1.10 -2.75 -6.94
CA ASP A 20 -2.16 -2.29 -6.05
C ASP A 20 -2.44 -0.80 -6.29
N PHE A 21 -3.71 -0.41 -6.11
CA PHE A 21 -4.17 0.96 -6.25
C PHE A 21 -5.43 1.18 -5.43
N PHE A 22 -5.57 2.38 -4.89
CA PHE A 22 -6.68 2.71 -4.01
C PHE A 22 -7.04 4.19 -4.05
N TYR A 23 -8.18 4.52 -3.44
CA TYR A 23 -8.61 5.89 -3.22
C TYR A 23 -7.83 6.50 -2.05
N PRO A 24 -7.57 7.83 -2.07
CA PRO A 24 -7.00 8.52 -0.92
C PRO A 24 -7.80 8.27 0.36
N ASN A 25 -7.11 7.78 1.38
CA ASN A 25 -7.69 7.44 2.68
C ASN A 25 -7.18 8.32 3.83
N ILE A 26 -6.28 9.25 3.51
CA ILE A 26 -5.79 10.30 4.40
C ILE A 26 -5.72 11.63 3.64
N ASP A 27 -5.72 12.74 4.37
CA ASP A 27 -5.77 14.09 3.79
C ASP A 27 -4.41 14.61 3.32
N ASP A 28 -3.30 14.14 3.91
CA ASP A 28 -1.95 14.58 3.55
C ASP A 28 -1.48 13.88 2.25
N PRO A 29 -1.34 14.60 1.13
CA PRO A 29 -1.01 13.99 -0.15
C PRO A 29 0.42 13.41 -0.20
N TYR A 30 1.37 14.03 0.50
CA TYR A 30 2.75 13.54 0.53
C TYR A 30 2.83 12.22 1.30
N LEU A 31 2.22 12.18 2.49
CA LEU A 31 2.11 10.92 3.23
C LEU A 31 1.35 9.87 2.42
N MET A 32 0.26 10.25 1.75
CA MET A 32 -0.51 9.33 0.90
C MET A 32 0.36 8.67 -0.18
N GLY A 33 1.27 9.44 -0.80
CA GLY A 33 2.28 8.91 -1.72
C GLY A 33 3.18 7.85 -1.07
N LYS A 34 3.72 8.13 0.13
CA LYS A 34 4.50 7.14 0.90
C LYS A 34 3.66 5.89 1.21
N ILE A 35 2.44 6.04 1.73
CA ILE A 35 1.54 4.92 2.06
C ILE A 35 1.33 4.02 0.84
N THR A 36 1.07 4.64 -0.32
CA THR A 36 0.82 3.92 -1.56
C THR A 36 2.02 3.09 -1.99
N CYS A 37 3.23 3.68 -2.01
CA CYS A 37 4.43 2.95 -2.38
C CYS A 37 4.72 1.79 -1.40
N ALA A 38 4.51 1.99 -0.10
CA ALA A 38 4.73 0.94 0.91
C ALA A 38 3.80 -0.27 0.69
N ASN A 39 2.54 0.01 0.37
CA ASN A 39 1.53 -1.00 0.14
C ASN A 39 1.82 -1.80 -1.14
N VAL A 40 2.19 -1.11 -2.23
CA VAL A 40 2.59 -1.78 -3.48
C VAL A 40 3.82 -2.68 -3.29
N LEU A 41 4.81 -2.25 -2.49
CA LEU A 41 5.97 -3.09 -2.17
C LEU A 41 5.63 -4.28 -1.27
N SER A 42 4.54 -4.20 -0.51
CA SER A 42 4.26 -5.16 0.55
C SER A 42 4.02 -6.58 0.06
N ASP A 43 3.41 -6.76 -1.11
CA ASP A 43 3.18 -8.09 -1.65
C ASP A 43 4.46 -8.76 -2.15
N LEU A 44 5.47 -7.98 -2.60
CA LEU A 44 6.80 -8.53 -2.89
C LEU A 44 7.46 -9.03 -1.60
N TYR A 45 7.43 -8.19 -0.55
CA TYR A 45 7.99 -8.55 0.75
C TYR A 45 7.28 -9.75 1.38
N ALA A 46 5.97 -9.89 1.19
CA ALA A 46 5.20 -11.05 1.64
C ALA A 46 5.64 -12.36 0.96
N MET A 47 6.16 -12.27 -0.27
CA MET A 47 6.73 -13.39 -1.01
C MET A 47 8.23 -13.61 -0.69
N GLY A 48 8.77 -12.97 0.35
CA GLY A 48 10.18 -13.05 0.74
C GLY A 48 11.14 -12.26 -0.17
N VAL A 49 10.62 -11.57 -1.19
CA VAL A 49 11.42 -10.83 -2.17
C VAL A 49 11.69 -9.42 -1.63
N THR A 50 12.90 -9.19 -1.11
CA THR A 50 13.28 -7.94 -0.44
C THR A 50 13.78 -6.84 -1.38
N ASP A 51 14.18 -7.20 -2.59
CA ASP A 51 14.65 -6.26 -3.61
C ASP A 51 13.58 -6.04 -4.67
N CYS A 52 13.41 -4.79 -5.12
CA CYS A 52 12.46 -4.43 -6.18
C CYS A 52 13.24 -3.86 -7.36
N ASP A 53 13.32 -4.61 -8.45
CA ASP A 53 14.06 -4.22 -9.65
C ASP A 53 13.42 -3.04 -10.38
N ASN A 54 12.09 -2.96 -10.35
CA ASN A 54 11.35 -1.95 -11.09
C ASN A 54 10.04 -1.56 -10.41
N MET A 55 9.85 -0.25 -10.22
CA MET A 55 8.62 0.34 -9.70
C MET A 55 7.98 1.26 -10.75
N LEU A 56 6.69 1.05 -11.03
CA LEU A 56 5.88 1.96 -11.85
C LEU A 56 4.81 2.62 -10.98
N MET A 57 4.54 3.90 -11.22
CA MET A 57 3.46 4.62 -10.54
C MET A 57 2.18 4.64 -11.39
N LEU A 58 1.02 4.39 -10.76
CA LEU A 58 -0.29 4.49 -11.39
C LEU A 58 -1.07 5.65 -10.79
N LEU A 59 -1.55 6.57 -11.63
CA LEU A 59 -2.31 7.75 -11.21
C LEU A 59 -3.59 7.92 -12.01
N GLY A 60 -4.72 7.95 -11.33
CA GLY A 60 -6.00 8.44 -11.85
C GLY A 60 -6.29 9.81 -11.26
N ILE A 61 -6.29 10.86 -12.09
CA ILE A 61 -6.50 12.21 -11.58
C ILE A 61 -7.95 12.63 -11.78
N SER A 62 -8.60 12.97 -10.66
CA SER A 62 -9.96 13.50 -10.66
C SER A 62 -10.10 14.72 -11.57
N GLN A 63 -11.15 14.72 -12.39
CA GLN A 63 -11.54 15.89 -13.20
C GLN A 63 -12.27 16.97 -12.39
N SER A 64 -12.71 16.65 -11.16
CA SER A 64 -13.44 17.59 -10.29
C SER A 64 -12.52 18.49 -9.46
N LEU A 65 -11.21 18.24 -9.44
CA LEU A 65 -10.23 19.07 -8.75
C LEU A 65 -9.95 20.35 -9.55
N GLN A 66 -9.87 21.48 -8.85
CA GLN A 66 -9.39 22.73 -9.46
C GLN A 66 -7.95 22.55 -9.93
N LEU A 67 -7.58 23.27 -11.00
CA LEU A 67 -6.30 23.05 -11.68
C LEU A 67 -5.10 23.34 -10.77
N GLU A 68 -5.21 24.37 -9.94
CA GLU A 68 -4.18 24.79 -8.97
C GLU A 68 -3.99 23.74 -7.86
N ASP A 69 -5.09 23.28 -7.26
CA ASP A 69 -5.08 22.22 -6.24
C ASP A 69 -4.51 20.91 -6.80
N LYS A 70 -4.88 20.59 -8.05
CA LYS A 70 -4.42 19.38 -8.73
C LYS A 70 -2.91 19.36 -8.89
N ASP A 71 -2.29 20.47 -9.28
CA ASP A 71 -0.83 20.51 -9.45
C ASP A 71 -0.09 20.31 -8.12
N ILE A 72 -0.56 20.94 -7.05
CA ILE A 72 0.03 20.80 -5.70
C ILE A 72 -0.13 19.37 -5.19
N VAL A 73 -1.37 18.85 -5.19
CA VAL A 73 -1.70 17.52 -4.67
C VAL A 73 -0.94 16.43 -5.42
N VAL A 74 -0.92 16.47 -6.76
CA VAL A 74 -0.24 15.46 -7.58
C VAL A 74 1.27 15.50 -7.34
N LYS A 75 1.89 16.69 -7.30
CA LYS A 75 3.33 16.82 -7.01
C LYS A 75 3.69 16.25 -5.64
N MET A 76 2.89 16.55 -4.62
CA MET A 76 3.13 16.03 -3.27
C MET A 76 3.05 14.50 -3.21
N ILE A 77 2.05 13.89 -3.86
CA ILE A 77 1.91 12.43 -3.94
C ILE A 77 3.09 11.79 -4.65
N ILE A 78 3.48 12.33 -5.81
CA ILE A 78 4.63 11.83 -6.58
C ILE A 78 5.90 11.90 -5.73
N ASN A 79 6.15 13.03 -5.06
CA ASN A 79 7.32 13.19 -4.20
C ASN A 79 7.33 12.18 -3.06
N GLY A 80 6.21 12.00 -2.35
CA GLY A 80 6.12 11.02 -1.28
C GLY A 80 6.33 9.59 -1.78
N PHE A 81 5.75 9.24 -2.92
CA PHE A 81 5.94 7.92 -3.52
C PHE A 81 7.41 7.67 -3.89
N ASN A 82 8.06 8.65 -4.54
CA ASN A 82 9.47 8.56 -4.93
C ASN A 82 10.43 8.50 -3.74
N ASP A 83 10.17 9.30 -2.70
CA ASP A 83 11.00 9.32 -1.50
C ASP A 83 10.95 7.97 -0.78
N LEU A 84 9.76 7.35 -0.68
CA LEU A 84 9.67 6.01 -0.10
C LEU A 84 10.30 4.94 -1.00
N ALA A 85 10.10 5.00 -2.32
CA ALA A 85 10.74 4.07 -3.25
C ALA A 85 12.28 4.09 -3.08
N THR A 86 12.84 5.30 -2.97
CA THR A 86 14.27 5.53 -2.72
C THR A 86 14.70 4.97 -1.36
N GLU A 87 13.90 5.22 -0.30
CA GLU A 87 14.13 4.67 1.04
C GLU A 87 14.13 3.12 1.04
N ALA A 88 13.29 2.51 0.21
CA ALA A 88 13.19 1.07 0.00
C ALA A 88 14.25 0.49 -0.95
N GLY A 89 15.21 1.28 -1.42
CA GLY A 89 16.29 0.81 -2.29
C GLY A 89 15.88 0.56 -3.74
N THR A 90 14.71 1.05 -4.17
CA THR A 90 14.24 0.94 -5.56
C THR A 90 14.06 2.32 -6.20
N MET A 91 13.75 2.35 -7.49
CA MET A 91 13.48 3.59 -8.22
C MET A 91 12.19 3.49 -9.02
N VAL A 92 11.43 4.58 -9.02
CA VAL A 92 10.29 4.73 -9.91
C VAL A 92 10.81 5.04 -11.31
N THR A 93 10.68 4.08 -12.23
CA THR A 93 11.25 4.15 -13.59
C THR A 93 10.25 4.63 -14.63
N GLY A 94 8.98 4.76 -14.23
CA GLY A 94 7.92 5.19 -15.11
C GLY A 94 6.56 5.11 -14.44
N GLY A 95 5.52 5.18 -15.24
CA GLY A 95 4.16 5.12 -14.75
C GLY A 95 3.15 5.48 -15.81
N GLN A 96 1.88 5.47 -15.40
CA GLN A 96 0.78 5.90 -16.25
C GLN A 96 -0.14 6.84 -15.48
N THR A 97 -0.49 7.95 -16.12
CA THR A 97 -1.46 8.92 -15.57
C THR A 97 -2.65 9.03 -16.50
N VAL A 98 -3.86 8.86 -15.95
CA VAL A 98 -5.12 8.95 -16.69
C VAL A 98 -6.06 9.96 -16.05
N LYS A 99 -6.94 10.56 -16.86
CA LYS A 99 -8.08 11.32 -16.34
C LYS A 99 -9.12 10.33 -15.83
N ASN A 100 -9.65 10.55 -14.63
CA ASN A 100 -10.64 9.68 -14.00
C ASN A 100 -11.67 10.52 -13.24
N PRO A 101 -12.93 10.08 -13.07
CA PRO A 101 -13.88 10.76 -12.18
C PRO A 101 -13.44 10.78 -10.72
N TRP A 102 -12.65 9.80 -10.29
CA TRP A 102 -12.13 9.67 -8.93
C TRP A 102 -10.61 9.75 -8.91
N PHE A 103 -10.07 10.19 -7.77
CA PHE A 103 -8.63 10.18 -7.56
C PHE A 103 -8.17 8.76 -7.20
N ILE A 104 -7.21 8.20 -7.93
CA ILE A 104 -6.67 6.86 -7.73
C ILE A 104 -5.15 6.95 -7.70
N ILE A 105 -4.52 6.26 -6.76
CA ILE A 105 -3.07 6.19 -6.62
C ILE A 105 -2.70 4.73 -6.43
N GLY A 106 -1.66 4.29 -7.13
CA GLY A 106 -1.16 2.94 -7.02
C GLY A 106 0.21 2.79 -7.64
N GLY A 107 0.59 1.55 -7.85
CA GLY A 107 1.83 1.22 -8.52
C GLY A 107 1.92 -0.24 -8.89
N VAL A 108 3.00 -0.56 -9.58
CA VAL A 108 3.39 -1.91 -9.95
C VAL A 108 4.82 -2.11 -9.48
N ALA A 109 5.03 -3.09 -8.60
CA ALA A 109 6.37 -3.53 -8.21
C ALA A 109 6.72 -4.82 -8.97
N THR A 110 7.96 -4.93 -9.40
CA THR A 110 8.44 -6.05 -10.20
C THR A 110 9.84 -6.43 -9.77
N SER A 111 10.07 -7.74 -9.64
CA SER A 111 11.42 -8.28 -9.47
C SER A 111 11.62 -9.57 -10.24
N VAL A 112 12.85 -9.81 -10.66
CA VAL A 112 13.34 -11.04 -11.28
C VAL A 112 14.22 -11.77 -10.27
N VAL A 113 13.76 -12.90 -9.79
CA VAL A 113 14.38 -13.63 -8.68
C VAL A 113 14.66 -15.08 -9.04
N LYS A 114 15.60 -15.70 -8.35
CA LYS A 114 15.73 -17.16 -8.34
C LYS A 114 14.59 -17.75 -7.52
N GLU A 115 14.20 -18.96 -7.84
CA GLU A 115 13.16 -19.66 -7.07
C GLU A 115 13.53 -19.85 -5.59
N SER A 116 14.83 -19.98 -5.29
CA SER A 116 15.35 -20.07 -3.92
C SER A 116 15.26 -18.77 -3.10
N GLU A 117 14.98 -17.64 -3.75
CA GLU A 117 14.87 -16.32 -3.10
C GLU A 117 13.41 -15.99 -2.74
N MET A 118 12.47 -16.85 -3.10
CA MET A 118 11.05 -16.67 -2.80
C MET A 118 10.60 -17.53 -1.62
N ILE A 119 9.66 -16.98 -0.84
CA ILE A 119 8.90 -17.68 0.17
C ILE A 119 7.46 -17.72 -0.31
N ILE A 120 6.99 -18.90 -0.71
CA ILE A 120 5.60 -19.08 -1.12
C ILE A 120 4.77 -19.38 0.15
N PRO A 121 3.76 -18.55 0.49
CA PRO A 121 2.99 -18.69 1.73
C PRO A 121 1.95 -19.80 1.62
N VAL A 122 2.42 -21.03 1.43
CA VAL A 122 1.62 -22.25 1.33
C VAL A 122 2.21 -23.32 2.25
N ASN A 123 1.46 -24.38 2.50
CA ASN A 123 1.90 -25.55 3.29
C ASN A 123 2.09 -25.31 4.80
N ALA A 124 1.37 -24.36 5.40
CA ALA A 124 1.28 -24.28 6.86
C ALA A 124 0.69 -25.57 7.45
N VAL A 125 1.28 -26.03 8.55
CA VAL A 125 0.91 -27.28 9.24
C VAL A 125 0.53 -27.03 10.71
N PRO A 126 -0.27 -27.92 11.32
CA PRO A 126 -0.52 -27.84 12.76
C PRO A 126 0.79 -27.90 13.56
N GLY A 127 1.00 -26.89 14.40
CA GLY A 127 2.25 -26.71 15.16
C GLY A 127 3.01 -25.43 14.79
N ASP A 128 2.76 -24.88 13.60
CA ASP A 128 3.37 -23.61 13.15
C ASP A 128 2.93 -22.42 14.00
N VAL A 129 3.81 -21.41 14.07
CA VAL A 129 3.57 -20.17 14.83
C VAL A 129 3.13 -19.05 13.88
N LEU A 130 2.05 -18.37 14.25
CA LEU A 130 1.62 -17.15 13.56
C LEU A 130 2.40 -15.94 14.10
N VAL A 131 3.12 -15.26 13.21
CA VAL A 131 3.86 -14.04 13.55
C VAL A 131 3.21 -12.83 12.89
N LEU A 132 2.99 -11.80 13.70
CA LEU A 132 2.43 -10.53 13.24
C LEU A 132 3.47 -9.43 13.47
N THR A 133 3.90 -8.81 12.38
CA THR A 133 4.95 -7.77 12.41
C THR A 133 4.41 -6.37 12.72
N LYS A 134 3.08 -6.18 12.65
CA LYS A 134 2.41 -4.89 12.89
C LYS A 134 1.08 -5.02 13.61
N PRO A 135 0.69 -4.05 14.46
CA PRO A 135 -0.62 -4.06 15.10
C PRO A 135 -1.76 -4.10 14.08
N LEU A 136 -2.85 -4.80 14.44
CA LEU A 136 -4.11 -4.74 13.70
C LEU A 136 -4.87 -3.44 14.00
N GLY A 137 -5.84 -3.11 13.15
CA GLY A 137 -6.82 -2.04 13.42
C GLY A 137 -6.67 -0.77 12.58
N THR A 138 -5.66 -0.68 11.70
CA THR A 138 -5.44 0.50 10.85
C THR A 138 -6.65 0.83 9.98
N GLN A 139 -7.20 -0.16 9.26
CA GLN A 139 -8.39 0.06 8.43
C GLN A 139 -9.62 0.49 9.25
N VAL A 140 -9.77 -0.05 10.46
CA VAL A 140 -10.85 0.32 11.38
C VAL A 140 -10.71 1.78 11.79
N ALA A 141 -9.48 2.21 12.13
CA ALA A 141 -9.20 3.60 12.48
C ALA A 141 -9.43 4.57 11.30
N VAL A 142 -9.01 4.19 10.09
CA VAL A 142 -9.26 4.97 8.86
C VAL A 142 -10.76 5.10 8.62
N ASN A 143 -11.51 4.00 8.68
CA ASN A 143 -12.95 4.02 8.45
C ASN A 143 -13.69 4.84 9.52
N ALA A 144 -13.30 4.72 10.79
CA ALA A 144 -13.87 5.51 11.86
C ALA A 144 -13.67 7.02 11.64
N ASN A 145 -12.51 7.42 11.11
CA ASN A 145 -12.24 8.80 10.73
C ASN A 145 -13.10 9.26 9.55
N LEU A 146 -13.16 8.46 8.48
CA LEU A 146 -14.00 8.77 7.31
C LEU A 146 -15.48 8.90 7.69
N TYR A 147 -15.94 8.13 8.68
CA TYR A 147 -17.34 8.18 9.10
C TYR A 147 -17.70 9.48 9.84
N LEU A 148 -16.72 10.16 10.43
CA LEU A 148 -16.92 11.50 11.02
C LEU A 148 -17.23 12.57 9.97
N LEU A 149 -16.97 12.31 8.68
CA LEU A 149 -17.25 13.28 7.63
C LEU A 149 -18.76 13.52 7.50
N PRO A 150 -19.21 14.76 7.19
CA PRO A 150 -20.63 15.12 7.20
C PRO A 150 -21.52 14.24 6.32
N HIS A 151 -20.99 13.77 5.18
CA HIS A 151 -21.69 12.91 4.23
C HIS A 151 -21.78 11.44 4.68
N ASN A 152 -21.10 11.04 5.75
CA ASN A 152 -21.11 9.68 6.31
C ASN A 152 -21.83 9.59 7.67
N LYS A 153 -22.64 10.59 8.03
CA LYS A 153 -23.29 10.70 9.35
C LYS A 153 -24.03 9.42 9.77
N GLU A 154 -24.73 8.76 8.85
CA GLU A 154 -25.43 7.50 9.16
C GLU A 154 -24.48 6.39 9.61
N LYS A 155 -23.28 6.31 9.02
CA LYS A 155 -22.26 5.33 9.41
C LYS A 155 -21.67 5.65 10.78
N TRP A 156 -21.47 6.93 11.10
CA TRP A 156 -21.02 7.35 12.43
C TRP A 156 -22.02 7.00 13.53
N GLU A 157 -23.31 7.24 13.28
CA GLU A 157 -24.40 6.93 14.22
C GLU A 157 -24.42 5.45 14.62
N ARG A 158 -24.01 4.55 13.72
CA ARG A 158 -23.89 3.11 13.99
C ARG A 158 -22.72 2.74 14.89
N ILE A 159 -21.65 3.54 14.95
CA ILE A 159 -20.41 3.18 15.67
C ILE A 159 -20.10 4.08 16.88
N LYS A 160 -20.80 5.20 17.04
CA LYS A 160 -20.54 6.20 18.10
C LYS A 160 -20.67 5.69 19.54
N HIS A 161 -21.27 4.51 19.74
CA HIS A 161 -21.38 3.86 21.04
C HIS A 161 -20.17 2.97 21.36
N VAL A 162 -19.31 2.67 20.38
CA VAL A 162 -18.10 1.85 20.51
C VAL A 162 -16.83 2.70 20.37
N VAL A 163 -16.88 3.78 19.59
CA VAL A 163 -15.74 4.65 19.29
C VAL A 163 -16.09 6.10 19.61
N THR A 164 -15.23 6.78 20.37
CA THR A 164 -15.36 8.22 20.66
C THR A 164 -14.88 9.07 19.47
N GLU A 165 -15.37 10.30 19.33
CA GLU A 165 -14.88 11.22 18.29
C GLU A 165 -13.36 11.44 18.36
N ASN A 166 -12.79 11.51 19.57
CA ASN A 166 -11.35 11.65 19.77
C ASN A 166 -10.57 10.45 19.24
N GLN A 167 -11.09 9.22 19.41
CA GLN A 167 -10.50 8.01 18.85
C GLN A 167 -10.66 7.97 17.32
N GLY A 168 -11.83 8.36 16.78
CA GLY A 168 -12.04 8.44 15.33
C GLY A 168 -11.16 9.50 14.65
N ARG A 169 -10.82 10.59 15.35
CA ARG A 169 -9.84 11.60 14.87
C ARG A 169 -8.38 11.19 15.12
N GLY A 170 -8.12 10.05 15.75
CA GLY A 170 -6.77 9.59 16.06
C GLY A 170 -5.89 9.38 14.83
N ILE A 171 -6.47 8.93 13.71
CA ILE A 171 -5.72 8.67 12.46
C ILE A 171 -5.11 9.95 11.87
N SER A 172 -5.79 11.11 12.01
CA SER A 172 -5.28 12.38 11.48
C SER A 172 -4.06 12.90 12.26
N LYS A 173 -3.69 12.24 13.36
CA LYS A 173 -2.50 12.52 14.16
C LYS A 173 -1.33 11.59 13.82
N ILE A 174 -1.52 10.61 12.93
CA ILE A 174 -0.44 9.73 12.47
C ILE A 174 0.50 10.55 11.59
N ARG A 175 1.55 11.08 12.22
CA ARG A 175 2.62 11.86 11.56
C ARG A 175 3.76 10.99 11.04
N HIS A 176 3.80 9.74 11.50
CA HIS A 176 4.78 8.76 11.08
C HIS A 176 4.05 7.58 10.49
N VAL A 177 4.32 7.34 9.22
CA VAL A 177 4.00 6.11 8.54
C VAL A 177 5.20 5.20 8.76
N PRO A 178 5.24 4.31 9.76
CA PRO A 178 6.08 3.13 9.61
C PRO A 178 5.50 2.43 8.38
N ALA A 179 6.25 2.46 7.26
CA ALA A 179 5.87 1.96 5.94
C ALA A 179 4.79 0.88 6.04
N TYR A 180 3.63 1.02 5.39
CA TYR A 180 2.50 0.08 5.42
C TYR A 180 2.85 -1.26 4.75
N ILE A 181 3.84 -1.96 5.27
CA ILE A 181 4.16 -3.33 4.87
C ILE A 181 3.31 -4.26 5.73
N LEU A 182 2.24 -4.80 5.17
CA LEU A 182 1.52 -5.90 5.80
C LEU A 182 2.36 -7.18 5.62
N VAL A 183 3.44 -7.35 6.39
CA VAL A 183 4.13 -8.65 6.41
C VAL A 183 3.34 -9.59 7.33
N LEU A 184 2.36 -10.28 6.76
CA LEU A 184 1.92 -11.58 7.27
C LEU A 184 2.95 -12.62 6.82
N SER A 185 4.10 -12.67 7.50
CA SER A 185 5.01 -13.80 7.34
C SER A 185 4.57 -14.91 8.27
N PHE A 186 4.16 -16.05 7.70
CA PHE A 186 4.23 -17.31 8.42
C PHE A 186 5.72 -17.66 8.55
N ILE A 187 6.23 -17.69 9.78
CA ILE A 187 7.57 -18.23 10.01
C ILE A 187 7.41 -19.74 10.06
N PHE A 188 7.82 -20.40 8.99
CA PHE A 188 7.97 -21.85 8.95
C PHE A 188 9.34 -22.18 9.58
N ASP A 189 9.33 -22.86 10.72
CA ASP A 189 10.55 -23.53 11.21
C ASP A 189 10.87 -24.65 10.20
N GLN A 190 11.96 -24.52 9.45
CA GLN A 190 12.61 -25.63 8.75
C GLN A 190 13.92 -25.98 9.44
#